data_AF-A0A968CL12-F1
#
_entry.id   AF-A0A968CL12-F1
#
_cell.length_a   1.000
_cell.length_b   1.000
_cell.length_c   1.000
_cell.angle_alpha   90.00
_cell.angle_beta   90.00
_cell.angle_gamma   90.00
#
_symmetry.space_group_name_H-M   'P 1'
#
loop_
_entity.id
_entity.type
_entity.pdbx_description
1 polymer ?
#
loop_
_entity_poly.entity_id
_entity_poly.type
_entity_poly.pdbx_seq_one_letter_code
_entity_poly.pdbx_strand_id
1 'polypeptide(L)' 'RLRTAPPVVVAGREVAGVTDFAAGADDRPRWLPATNLIVLQLAGGSRVLARPSGTEPKLKFYADVRGEGDPEAVAA' A
#
# COMPACT_ATOMS: atom_id res chain seq x y z
N ARG A 1 4.61 -0.75 -14.66
CA ARG A 1 4.31 -2.15 -14.31
C ARG A 1 3.42 -2.24 -13.09
N LEU A 2 3.75 -1.69 -11.92
CA LEU A 2 2.88 -1.81 -10.73
C LEU A 2 1.40 -1.38 -10.94
N ARG A 3 1.12 -0.34 -11.75
CA ARG A 3 -0.27 0.04 -12.10
C ARG A 3 -0.95 -0.92 -13.08
N THR A 4 -0.22 -1.32 -14.11
CA THR A 4 -0.80 -2.01 -15.29
C THR A 4 -0.72 -3.53 -15.20
N ALA A 5 0.17 -4.04 -14.36
CA ALA A 5 0.44 -5.44 -14.10
C ALA A 5 1.03 -5.56 -12.68
N PRO A 6 0.21 -5.35 -11.63
CA PRO A 6 0.65 -5.54 -10.26
C PRO A 6 1.06 -7.00 -10.04
N PRO A 7 2.02 -7.28 -9.13
CA PRO A 7 2.32 -8.64 -8.74
C PRO A 7 1.10 -9.27 -8.06
N VAL A 8 0.92 -10.58 -8.24
CA VAL A 8 -0.11 -11.37 -7.54
C VAL A 8 0.38 -11.90 -6.19
N VAL A 9 1.70 -11.92 -5.96
CA VAL A 9 2.33 -12.35 -4.71
C VAL A 9 3.48 -11.41 -4.36
N VAL A 10 3.59 -11.04 -3.09
CA VAL A 10 4.71 -10.28 -2.51
C VAL A 10 5.17 -10.97 -1.23
N ALA A 11 6.46 -11.30 -1.16
CA ALA A 11 7.06 -11.98 0.01
C ALA A 11 6.29 -13.24 0.46
N GLY A 12 5.82 -14.04 -0.50
CA GLY A 12 5.05 -15.26 -0.24
C GLY A 12 3.59 -15.03 0.16
N ARG A 13 3.11 -13.78 0.21
CA ARG A 13 1.72 -13.42 0.50
C ARG A 13 0.98 -13.00 -0.76
N GLU A 14 -0.23 -13.49 -0.94
CA GLU A 14 -1.12 -13.06 -2.02
C GLU A 14 -1.42 -11.56 -1.93
N VAL A 15 -1.50 -10.89 -3.08
CA VAL A 15 -2.01 -9.51 -3.18
C VAL A 15 -3.53 -9.57 -3.29
N ALA A 16 -4.20 -9.30 -2.17
CA ALA A 16 -5.66 -9.32 -2.04
C ALA A 16 -6.33 -8.07 -2.65
N GLY A 17 -5.58 -7.00 -2.90
CA GLY A 17 -6.11 -5.77 -3.47
C GLY A 17 -5.03 -4.84 -3.97
N VAL A 18 -5.42 -3.97 -4.89
CA VAL A 18 -4.57 -2.88 -5.39
C VAL A 18 -5.38 -1.58 -5.40
N THR A 19 -4.81 -0.53 -4.83
CA THR A 19 -5.40 0.82 -4.88
C THR A 19 -4.44 1.79 -5.56
N ASP A 20 -4.87 2.42 -6.64
CA ASP A 20 -4.15 3.52 -7.29
C ASP A 20 -4.73 4.86 -6.84
N PHE A 21 -3.96 5.61 -6.04
CA PHE A 21 -4.38 6.91 -5.53
C PHE A 21 -4.36 8.02 -6.60
N ALA A 22 -3.96 7.72 -7.84
CA ALA A 22 -4.17 8.65 -8.95
C ALA A 22 -5.58 8.53 -9.57
N ALA A 23 -6.28 7.42 -9.38
CA ALA A 23 -7.63 7.20 -9.91
C ALA A 23 -8.72 7.52 -8.88
N GLY A 24 -9.89 8.00 -9.32
CA GLY A 24 -11.04 8.26 -8.43
C GLY A 24 -10.75 9.32 -7.36
N ALA A 25 -9.95 10.35 -7.68
CA ALA A 25 -9.65 11.43 -6.75
C ALA A 25 -10.86 12.33 -6.47
N ASP A 26 -11.72 12.50 -7.47
CA ASP A 26 -12.91 13.34 -7.38
C ASP A 26 -13.96 12.76 -6.43
N ASP A 27 -13.96 11.44 -6.22
CA ASP A 27 -14.84 10.74 -5.29
C ASP A 27 -14.30 10.68 -3.85
N ARG A 28 -13.10 11.24 -3.61
CA ARG A 28 -12.42 11.26 -2.31
C ARG A 28 -12.56 12.62 -1.63
N PRO A 29 -12.36 12.69 -0.30
CA PRO A 29 -12.39 13.97 0.40
C PRO A 29 -11.38 14.97 -0.19
N ARG A 30 -11.73 16.26 -0.22
CA ARG A 30 -10.92 17.32 -0.88
C ARG A 30 -9.47 17.42 -0.40
N TRP A 31 -9.18 16.95 0.81
CA TRP A 31 -7.82 16.93 1.37
C TRP A 31 -6.95 15.74 0.88
N LEU A 32 -7.51 14.83 0.08
CA LEU A 32 -6.80 13.67 -0.46
C LEU A 32 -6.82 13.70 -2.01
N PRO A 33 -6.01 14.58 -2.62
CA PRO A 33 -5.97 14.73 -4.07
C PRO A 33 -5.34 13.51 -4.77
N ALA A 34 -5.47 13.48 -6.10
CA ALA A 34 -4.78 12.51 -6.95
C ALA A 34 -3.28 12.49 -6.61
N THR A 35 -2.77 11.32 -6.25
CA THR A 35 -1.40 11.15 -5.76
C THR A 35 -0.76 9.99 -6.50
N ASN A 36 0.51 10.14 -6.90
CA ASN A 36 1.30 9.03 -7.43
C ASN A 36 1.69 8.06 -6.31
N LEU A 37 0.72 7.27 -5.87
CA LEU A 37 0.85 6.28 -4.82
C LEU A 37 0.03 5.04 -5.21
N ILE A 38 0.65 3.88 -5.15
CA ILE A 38 -0.03 2.59 -5.29
C ILE A 38 0.09 1.86 -3.96
N VAL A 39 -0.99 1.25 -3.53
CA VAL A 39 -1.03 0.37 -2.36
C VAL A 39 -1.36 -1.03 -2.83
N LEU A 40 -0.54 -2.00 -2.43
CA LEU A 40 -0.78 -3.43 -2.57
C LEU A 40 -1.22 -3.94 -1.20
N GLN A 41 -2.49 -4.30 -1.07
CA GLN A 41 -3.02 -4.96 0.12
C GLN A 41 -2.67 -6.45 0.04
N LEU A 42 -2.05 -6.99 1.10
CA LEU A 42 -1.63 -8.37 1.18
C LEU A 42 -2.61 -9.19 2.02
N ALA A 43 -2.74 -10.48 1.70
CA ALA A 43 -3.44 -11.43 2.55
C ALA A 43 -2.86 -11.42 3.99
N GLY A 44 -3.76 -11.33 4.98
CA GLY A 44 -3.40 -11.13 6.38
C GLY A 44 -3.32 -9.66 6.82
N GLY A 45 -3.69 -8.70 5.96
CA GLY A 45 -3.91 -7.30 6.33
C GLY A 45 -2.68 -6.39 6.31
N SER A 46 -1.49 -6.93 6.04
CA SER A 46 -0.29 -6.13 5.73
C SER A 46 -0.44 -5.42 4.38
N ARG A 47 0.34 -4.37 4.13
CA ARG A 47 0.32 -3.65 2.86
C ARG A 47 1.69 -3.09 2.48
N VAL A 48 1.93 -3.00 1.17
CA VAL A 48 3.11 -2.35 0.59
C VAL A 48 2.67 -1.15 -0.23
N LEU A 49 3.28 0.00 0.02
CA LEU A 49 3.00 1.26 -0.65
C LEU A 49 4.18 1.64 -1.52
N ALA A 50 3.93 2.09 -2.75
CA ALA A 50 4.96 2.51 -3.69
C ALA A 50 4.66 3.91 -4.25
N ARG A 51 5.63 4.82 -4.19
CA ARG A 51 5.53 6.16 -4.78
C ARG A 51 6.87 6.68 -5.32
N PRO A 52 6.89 7.43 -6.44
CA PRO A 52 8.09 8.16 -6.84
C PRO A 52 8.45 9.23 -5.80
N SER A 53 9.74 9.53 -5.66
CA SER A 53 10.25 10.50 -4.67
C SER A 53 9.91 11.95 -5.02
N GLY A 54 9.68 12.27 -6.30
CA GLY A 54 9.29 13.59 -6.81
C GLY A 54 10.39 14.25 -7.64
N THR A 55 11.53 14.55 -7.04
CA THR A 55 12.60 15.35 -7.66
C THR A 55 13.82 14.53 -8.09
N GLU A 56 13.95 13.30 -7.63
CA GLU A 56 15.08 12.42 -7.93
C GLU A 56 14.59 11.14 -8.63
N PRO A 57 15.44 10.44 -9.39
CA PRO A 57 15.10 9.16 -10.00
C PRO A 57 15.07 8.02 -8.96
N LYS A 58 14.26 8.17 -7.91
CA LYS A 58 14.12 7.22 -6.80
C LYS A 58 12.66 6.82 -6.61
N LEU A 59 12.47 5.56 -6.25
CA LEU A 59 11.19 4.99 -5.87
C LEU A 59 11.20 4.69 -4.36
N LYS A 60 10.22 5.18 -3.62
CA LYS A 60 10.06 4.92 -2.18
C LYS A 60 9.05 3.81 -1.98
N PHE A 61 9.44 2.82 -1.18
CA PHE A 61 8.56 1.75 -0.73
C PHE A 61 8.37 1.86 0.78
N TYR A 62 7.13 1.66 1.22
CA TYR A 62 6.79 1.55 2.63
C TYR A 62 6.09 0.21 2.85
N ALA A 63 6.45 -0.49 3.91
CA ALA A 63 5.80 -1.72 4.33
C ALA A 63 5.13 -1.47 5.67
N ASP A 64 3.82 -1.72 5.72
CA ASP A 64 3.03 -1.73 6.93
C ASP A 64 2.66 -3.19 7.21
N VAL A 65 3.26 -3.75 8.25
CA VAL A 65 3.21 -5.18 8.55
C VAL A 65 2.33 -5.40 9.77
N ARG A 66 1.33 -6.26 9.60
CA ARG A 66 0.49 -6.73 10.70
C ARG A 66 1.14 -7.96 11.34
N GLY A 67 1.54 -7.82 12.60
CA GLY A 67 1.91 -8.95 13.45
C GLY A 67 0.68 -9.61 14.06
N GLU A 68 0.84 -10.85 14.53
CA GLU A 68 -0.07 -11.41 15.51
C GLU A 68 0.17 -10.64 16.81
N GLY A 69 -0.86 -9.98 17.32
CA GLY A 69 -0.75 -9.27 18.59
C GLY A 69 -0.42 -10.28 19.68
N ASP A 70 0.47 -9.92 20.59
CA ASP A 70 0.63 -10.67 21.83
C ASP A 70 -0.62 -10.42 22.69
N PRO A 71 -1.46 -11.44 22.95
CA PRO A 71 -2.63 -11.27 23.80
C PRO A 71 -2.29 -10.81 25.23
N GLU A 72 -1.07 -11.05 25.74
CA GLU A 72 -0.62 -10.56 27.04
C GLU A 72 -0.27 -9.05 27.00
N ALA A 73 0.18 -8.52 25.87
CA ALA A 73 0.56 -7.12 25.73
C ALA A 73 -0.63 -6.14 25.73
N VAL A 74 -1.85 -6.63 25.53
CA VAL A 74 -3.09 -5.82 25.49
C VAL A 74 -3.78 -5.72 26.86
N ALA A 75 -3.25 -6.41 27.88
CA ALA A 75 -3.82 -6.49 29.23
C ALA A 75 -3.11 -5.62 30.29
N ALA A 76 -2.19 -4.73 29.88
CA ALA A 76 -1.47 -3.81 30.76
C ALA A 76 -2.02 -2.38 30.73
#